data_AF-A0A2P7Q150-F1
#
_entry.id   AF-A0A2P7Q150-F1
#
_cell.length_a   1.000
_cell.length_b   1.000
_cell.length_c   1.000
_cell.angle_alpha   90.00
_cell.angle_beta   90.00
_cell.angle_gamma   90.00
#
_symmetry.space_group_name_H-M   'P 1'
#
loop_
_entity.id
_entity.type
_entity.pdbx_description
1 polymer ?
#
loop_
_entity_poly.entity_id
_entity_poly.type
_entity_poly.pdbx_seq_one_letter_code
_entity_poly.pdbx_strand_id
1 'polypeptide(L)'
;MKKRGSMTINSVISMFFVMCVIASSIVATRGYYNLSFENRELTINDYESSLAQSVCQINFYYSIEDAYLKSKDSEDFMNCFKNFDQQNFIYVFEKKYYYSDKVIINYFYDGKNINIEDDFIEFSIVLNYKDKSIKRKTVKRCQILNPYKVFDIDNDYEKLDLENEEIKKLFKYLD
;
A
#
# COMPACT_ATOMS: atom_id res chain seq x y z
N MET A 1 -76.59 21.30 8.82
CA MET A 1 -76.09 20.26 7.88
C MET A 1 -74.71 19.80 8.35
N LYS A 2 -74.56 18.52 8.73
CA LYS A 2 -73.30 17.97 9.26
C LYS A 2 -72.23 17.92 8.16
N LYS A 3 -71.08 18.56 8.40
CA LYS A 3 -69.84 18.46 7.59
C LYS A 3 -69.30 17.02 7.60
N ARG A 4 -69.93 16.10 6.87
CA ARG A 4 -69.49 14.69 6.74
C ARG A 4 -68.43 14.47 5.66
N GLY A 5 -68.18 15.44 4.77
CA GLY A 5 -67.19 15.34 3.69
C GLY A 5 -65.76 15.83 4.03
N SER A 6 -65.55 16.44 5.19
CA SER A 6 -64.23 17.00 5.57
C SER A 6 -63.28 15.97 6.19
N MET A 7 -63.81 14.97 6.92
CA MET A 7 -62.99 13.92 7.53
C MET A 7 -62.36 12.99 6.47
N THR A 8 -63.09 12.69 5.39
CA THR A 8 -62.61 11.85 4.29
C THR A 8 -61.50 12.50 3.46
N ILE A 9 -61.57 13.82 3.24
CA ILE A 9 -60.51 14.55 2.52
C ILE A 9 -59.24 14.61 3.37
N ASN A 10 -59.37 14.94 4.66
CA ASN A 10 -58.22 14.98 5.58
C ASN A 10 -57.57 13.60 5.75
N SER A 11 -58.36 12.51 5.75
CA SER A 11 -57.79 11.15 5.80
C SER A 11 -57.05 10.77 4.52
N VAL A 12 -57.55 11.19 3.34
CA VAL A 12 -56.87 10.94 2.06
C VAL A 12 -55.56 11.72 1.98
N ILE A 13 -55.55 13.01 2.36
CA ILE A 13 -54.33 13.83 2.40
C ILE A 13 -53.32 13.24 3.40
N SER A 14 -53.77 12.80 4.57
CA SER A 14 -52.91 12.15 5.57
C SER A 14 -52.30 10.85 5.03
N MET A 15 -53.08 10.06 4.29
CA MET A 15 -52.60 8.84 3.65
C MET A 15 -51.55 9.12 2.57
N PHE A 16 -51.73 10.16 1.75
CA PHE A 16 -50.71 10.62 0.80
C PHE A 16 -49.44 11.06 1.51
N PHE A 17 -49.55 11.84 2.59
CA PHE A 17 -48.39 12.28 3.36
C PHE A 17 -47.62 11.09 3.94
N VAL A 18 -48.32 10.11 4.51
CA VAL A 18 -47.71 8.87 5.02
C VAL A 18 -47.02 8.09 3.90
N MET A 19 -47.63 7.98 2.71
CA MET A 19 -47.00 7.33 1.56
C MET A 19 -45.74 8.06 1.10
N CYS A 20 -45.74 9.39 1.07
CA CYS A 20 -44.55 10.19 0.76
C CYS A 20 -43.44 9.99 1.80
N VAL A 21 -43.78 9.97 3.09
CA VAL A 21 -42.82 9.68 4.17
C VAL A 21 -42.22 8.29 3.98
N ILE A 22 -43.04 7.25 3.80
CA ILE A 22 -42.56 5.88 3.58
C ILE A 22 -41.65 5.81 2.35
N ALA A 23 -42.03 6.42 1.22
CA ALA A 23 -41.22 6.43 0.01
C ALA A 23 -39.88 7.14 0.24
N SER A 24 -39.88 8.29 0.91
CA SER A 24 -38.65 9.03 1.25
C SER A 24 -37.75 8.24 2.20
N SER A 25 -38.32 7.54 3.19
CA SER A 25 -37.58 6.70 4.11
C SER A 25 -36.93 5.52 3.40
N ILE A 26 -37.64 4.85 2.48
CA ILE A 26 -37.05 3.75 1.68
C ILE A 26 -35.87 4.25 0.84
N VAL A 27 -36.01 5.42 0.20
CA VAL A 27 -34.92 6.02 -0.59
C VAL A 27 -33.73 6.38 0.31
N ALA A 28 -33.99 7.01 1.47
CA ALA A 28 -32.95 7.35 2.44
C ALA A 28 -32.24 6.09 2.96
N THR A 29 -32.96 5.05 3.39
CA THR A 29 -32.36 3.81 3.90
C THR A 29 -31.51 3.12 2.84
N ARG A 30 -31.95 3.10 1.57
CA ARG A 30 -31.12 2.59 0.45
C ARG A 30 -29.87 3.43 0.23
N GLY A 31 -29.98 4.76 0.28
CA GLY A 31 -28.85 5.67 0.19
C GLY A 31 -27.83 5.45 1.31
N TYR A 32 -28.29 5.32 2.56
CA TYR A 32 -27.43 5.00 3.70
C TYR A 32 -26.75 3.64 3.56
N TYR A 33 -27.47 2.62 3.09
CA TYR A 33 -26.89 1.31 2.87
C TYR A 33 -25.78 1.36 1.81
N ASN A 34 -26.03 2.01 0.67
CA ASN A 34 -25.03 2.18 -0.39
C ASN A 34 -23.79 2.93 0.11
N LEU A 35 -23.98 4.04 0.83
CA LEU A 35 -22.88 4.82 1.38
C LEU A 35 -22.07 4.03 2.42
N SER A 36 -22.74 3.24 3.26
CA SER A 36 -22.07 2.36 4.22
C SER A 36 -21.27 1.24 3.53
N PHE A 37 -21.79 0.73 2.41
CA PHE A 37 -21.13 -0.28 1.60
C PHE A 37 -19.89 0.29 0.90
N GLU A 38 -20.01 1.45 0.26
CA GLU A 38 -18.90 2.15 -0.41
C GLU A 38 -17.79 2.51 0.60
N ASN A 39 -18.13 3.04 1.77
CA ASN A 39 -17.16 3.34 2.82
C ASN A 39 -16.44 2.09 3.35
N ARG A 40 -17.16 0.98 3.47
CA ARG A 40 -16.57 -0.30 3.85
C ARG A 40 -15.60 -0.78 2.78
N GLU A 41 -15.95 -0.66 1.49
CA GLU A 41 -15.04 -1.01 0.40
C GLU A 41 -13.78 -0.13 0.39
N LEU A 42 -13.90 1.18 0.62
CA LEU A 42 -12.75 2.08 0.76
C LEU A 42 -11.85 1.67 1.94
N THR A 43 -12.43 1.36 3.10
CA THR A 43 -11.67 0.94 4.28
C THR A 43 -10.91 -0.37 4.03
N ILE A 44 -11.55 -1.32 3.36
CA ILE A 44 -10.91 -2.58 2.97
C ILE A 44 -9.77 -2.31 1.98
N ASN A 45 -9.97 -1.43 1.00
CA ASN A 45 -8.94 -1.05 0.02
C ASN A 45 -7.69 -0.40 0.68
N ASP A 46 -7.89 0.42 1.71
CA ASP A 46 -6.80 1.05 2.45
C ASP A 46 -6.02 0.01 3.27
N TYR A 47 -6.74 -0.89 3.96
CA TYR A 47 -6.12 -1.98 4.70
C TYR A 47 -5.29 -2.91 3.80
N GLU A 48 -5.82 -3.30 2.64
CA GLU A 48 -5.12 -4.18 1.70
C GLU A 48 -3.88 -3.54 1.08
N SER A 49 -3.98 -2.24 0.74
CA SER A 49 -2.84 -1.45 0.29
C SER A 49 -1.72 -1.43 1.32
N SER A 50 -2.06 -1.36 2.61
CA SER A 50 -1.07 -1.38 3.69
C SER A 50 -0.39 -2.74 3.83
N LEU A 51 -1.12 -3.85 3.69
CA LEU A 51 -0.57 -5.20 3.80
C LEU A 51 0.42 -5.50 2.68
N ALA A 52 0.12 -5.10 1.44
CA ALA A 52 1.05 -5.24 0.32
C ALA A 52 2.33 -4.44 0.51
N GLN A 53 2.24 -3.25 1.10
CA GLN A 53 3.40 -2.43 1.46
C GLN A 53 4.23 -3.10 2.56
N SER A 54 3.61 -3.61 3.62
CA SER A 54 4.35 -4.29 4.69
C SER A 54 5.11 -5.53 4.21
N VAL A 55 4.50 -6.36 3.36
CA VAL A 55 5.19 -7.53 2.76
C VAL A 55 6.41 -7.08 1.95
N CYS A 56 6.28 -6.02 1.18
CA CYS A 56 7.38 -5.47 0.40
C CYS A 56 8.50 -4.90 1.29
N GLN A 57 8.15 -4.10 2.31
CA GLN A 57 9.10 -3.55 3.27
C GLN A 57 9.94 -4.63 3.95
N ILE A 58 9.28 -5.67 4.49
CA ILE A 58 9.99 -6.75 5.19
C ILE A 58 11.00 -7.43 4.26
N ASN A 59 10.61 -7.72 3.02
CA ASN A 59 11.54 -8.33 2.07
C ASN A 59 12.69 -7.39 1.70
N PHE A 60 12.46 -6.07 1.60
CA PHE A 60 13.55 -5.12 1.40
C PHE A 60 14.48 -5.03 2.61
N TYR A 61 13.97 -5.02 3.84
CA TYR A 61 14.79 -4.98 5.05
C TYR A 61 15.79 -6.14 5.08
N TYR A 62 15.31 -7.38 4.89
CA TYR A 62 16.20 -8.55 4.85
C TYR A 62 17.11 -8.57 3.62
N SER A 63 16.66 -8.06 2.48
CA SER A 63 17.51 -7.97 1.28
C SER A 63 18.63 -6.94 1.43
N ILE A 64 18.37 -5.84 2.13
CA ILE A 64 19.36 -4.80 2.46
C ILE A 64 20.34 -5.33 3.50
N GLU A 65 19.86 -6.01 4.54
CA GLU A 65 20.70 -6.66 5.53
C GLU A 65 21.64 -7.68 4.87
N ASP A 66 21.11 -8.56 4.00
CA ASP A 66 21.92 -9.54 3.26
C ASP A 66 22.94 -8.88 2.30
N ALA A 67 22.56 -7.79 1.62
CA ALA A 67 23.48 -7.03 0.79
C ALA A 67 24.58 -6.39 1.62
N TYR A 68 24.23 -5.73 2.72
CA TYR A 68 25.17 -5.07 3.62
C TYR A 68 26.16 -6.08 4.19
N LEU A 69 25.70 -7.22 4.70
CA LEU A 69 26.56 -8.27 5.25
C LEU A 69 27.58 -8.80 4.24
N LYS A 70 27.26 -8.79 2.94
CA LYS A 70 28.12 -9.31 1.86
C LYS A 70 28.99 -8.25 1.19
N SER A 71 28.58 -6.99 1.21
CA SER A 71 29.36 -5.89 0.62
C SER A 71 30.58 -5.57 1.49
N LYS A 72 31.67 -5.16 0.85
CA LYS A 72 32.90 -4.72 1.56
C LYS A 72 32.95 -3.21 1.73
N ASP A 73 32.31 -2.49 0.83
CA ASP A 73 32.31 -1.04 0.80
C ASP A 73 30.99 -0.51 0.21
N SER A 74 30.93 0.82 0.18
CA SER A 74 29.83 1.60 -0.39
C SER A 74 29.51 1.19 -1.83
N GLU A 75 30.50 0.99 -2.70
CA GLU A 75 30.26 0.71 -4.12
C GLU A 75 29.74 -0.71 -4.31
N ASP A 76 30.32 -1.68 -3.60
CA ASP A 76 29.87 -3.08 -3.58
C ASP A 76 28.40 -3.19 -3.17
N PHE A 77 27.98 -2.47 -2.11
CA PHE A 77 26.58 -2.45 -1.68
C PHE A 77 25.65 -1.92 -2.77
N MET A 78 26.03 -0.81 -3.41
CA MET A 78 25.21 -0.17 -4.44
C MET A 78 25.09 -1.06 -5.67
N ASN A 79 26.14 -1.83 -5.98
CA ASN A 79 26.12 -2.81 -7.06
C ASN A 79 25.11 -3.94 -6.83
N CYS A 80 24.81 -4.32 -5.57
CA CYS A 80 23.75 -5.29 -5.24
C CYS A 80 22.34 -4.86 -5.68
N PHE A 81 22.12 -3.56 -5.89
CA PHE A 81 20.84 -2.98 -6.28
C PHE A 81 20.96 -2.10 -7.54
N LYS A 82 21.94 -2.37 -8.40
CA LYS A 82 22.19 -1.57 -9.61
C LYS A 82 21.10 -1.68 -10.67
N ASN A 83 20.46 -2.84 -10.77
CA ASN A 83 19.37 -3.10 -11.71
C ASN A 83 18.42 -4.16 -11.16
N PHE A 84 17.21 -4.25 -11.71
CA PHE A 84 16.19 -5.20 -11.25
C PHE A 84 16.56 -6.68 -11.49
N ASP A 85 17.59 -6.96 -12.30
CA ASP A 85 18.12 -8.31 -12.52
C ASP A 85 19.11 -8.73 -11.42
N GLN A 86 19.48 -7.82 -10.52
CA GLN A 86 20.31 -8.17 -9.37
C GLN A 86 19.56 -9.07 -8.39
N GLN A 87 20.32 -10.00 -7.80
CA GLN A 87 19.78 -11.03 -6.94
C GLN A 87 18.98 -10.46 -5.75
N ASN A 88 19.42 -9.35 -5.17
CA ASN A 88 18.72 -8.70 -4.06
C ASN A 88 17.36 -8.12 -4.45
N PHE A 89 17.19 -7.63 -5.68
CA PHE A 89 15.85 -7.26 -6.18
C PHE A 89 14.99 -8.49 -6.47
N ILE A 90 15.58 -9.52 -7.09
CA ILE A 90 14.88 -10.78 -7.38
C ILE A 90 14.32 -11.39 -6.09
N TYR A 91 15.13 -11.44 -5.01
CA TYR A 91 14.69 -11.92 -3.71
C TYR A 91 13.47 -11.17 -3.17
N VAL A 92 13.38 -9.87 -3.40
CA VAL A 92 12.23 -9.07 -3.00
C VAL A 92 11.00 -9.41 -3.84
N PHE A 93 11.15 -9.49 -5.16
CA PHE A 93 10.04 -9.77 -6.08
C PHE A 93 9.49 -11.20 -5.91
N GLU A 94 10.37 -12.15 -5.61
CA GLU A 94 10.01 -13.52 -5.28
C GLU A 94 9.50 -13.68 -3.83
N LYS A 95 9.58 -12.62 -3.02
CA LYS A 95 9.19 -12.61 -1.59
C LYS A 95 9.92 -13.68 -0.78
N LYS A 96 11.23 -13.79 -0.99
CA LYS A 96 12.10 -14.83 -0.40
C LYS A 96 12.02 -14.88 1.13
N TYR A 97 11.94 -13.72 1.80
CA TYR A 97 12.05 -13.63 3.26
C TYR A 97 10.70 -13.61 3.96
N TYR A 98 9.68 -13.01 3.34
CA TYR A 98 8.32 -13.00 3.87
C TYR A 98 7.29 -13.20 2.76
N TYR A 99 6.74 -14.41 2.70
CA TYR A 99 5.82 -14.80 1.65
C TYR A 99 4.36 -14.47 1.97
N SER A 100 3.65 -13.95 0.97
CA SER A 100 2.19 -13.86 0.95
C SER A 100 1.72 -14.21 -0.46
N ASP A 101 0.74 -15.12 -0.56
CA ASP A 101 0.10 -15.55 -1.80
C ASP A 101 -0.78 -14.43 -2.41
N LYS A 102 -1.27 -13.54 -1.55
CA LYS A 102 -2.14 -12.41 -1.94
C LYS A 102 -1.39 -11.22 -2.51
N VAL A 103 -0.07 -11.15 -2.33
CA VAL A 103 0.74 -9.99 -2.75
C VAL A 103 1.63 -10.36 -3.92
N ILE A 104 1.69 -9.51 -4.94
CA ILE A 104 2.64 -9.61 -6.04
C ILE A 104 3.42 -8.30 -6.11
N ILE A 105 4.74 -8.38 -6.08
CA ILE A 105 5.65 -7.25 -6.17
C ILE A 105 6.34 -7.32 -7.54
N ASN A 106 6.13 -6.31 -8.36
CA ASN A 106 6.76 -6.19 -9.67
C ASN A 106 7.48 -4.84 -9.77
N TYR A 107 8.39 -4.70 -10.71
CA TYR A 107 9.01 -3.42 -11.05
C TYR A 107 8.15 -2.66 -12.09
N PHE A 108 8.27 -1.33 -12.12
CA PHE A 108 7.55 -0.48 -13.08
C PHE A 108 8.38 -0.29 -14.35
N TYR A 109 7.92 -0.81 -15.50
CA TYR A 109 8.62 -0.70 -16.78
C TYR A 109 8.12 0.52 -17.56
N ASP A 110 8.77 1.68 -17.38
CA ASP A 110 8.43 2.90 -18.13
C ASP A 110 9.66 3.75 -18.50
N GLY A 111 10.72 3.08 -18.97
CA GLY A 111 11.89 3.71 -19.58
C GLY A 111 12.85 4.46 -18.64
N LYS A 112 12.46 4.74 -17.39
CA LYS A 112 13.33 5.25 -16.31
C LYS A 112 13.55 4.17 -15.26
N ASN A 113 14.66 3.46 -15.38
CA ASN A 113 14.99 2.36 -14.47
C ASN A 113 16.10 2.80 -13.52
N ILE A 114 15.73 2.92 -12.25
CA ILE A 114 16.60 3.07 -11.08
C ILE A 114 17.55 4.29 -11.18
N ASN A 115 17.29 5.33 -10.40
CA ASN A 115 18.24 6.42 -10.19
C ASN A 115 19.24 6.02 -9.11
N ILE A 116 20.53 6.07 -9.43
CA ILE A 116 21.61 5.70 -8.51
C ILE A 116 22.45 6.93 -8.28
N GLU A 117 22.49 7.38 -7.04
CA GLU A 117 23.40 8.40 -6.53
C GLU A 117 24.31 7.76 -5.48
N ASP A 118 25.41 8.39 -5.09
CA ASP A 118 26.39 7.78 -4.19
C ASP A 118 25.78 7.37 -2.83
N ASP A 119 24.78 8.11 -2.39
CA ASP A 119 24.15 7.96 -1.07
C ASP A 119 22.87 7.10 -1.10
N PHE A 120 22.25 6.90 -2.27
CA PHE A 120 20.98 6.22 -2.36
C PHE A 120 20.62 5.69 -3.76
N ILE A 121 19.66 4.76 -3.76
CA ILE A 121 19.08 4.14 -4.96
C ILE A 121 17.58 4.39 -4.93
N GLU A 122 17.08 5.13 -5.91
CA GLU A 122 15.67 5.43 -6.11
C GLU A 122 15.06 4.63 -7.24
N PHE A 123 13.88 4.07 -7.03
CA PHE A 123 13.21 3.26 -8.04
C PHE A 123 11.70 3.24 -7.84
N SER A 124 10.98 2.63 -8.79
CA SER A 124 9.53 2.48 -8.70
C SER A 124 9.12 1.01 -8.80
N ILE A 125 8.22 0.61 -7.92
CA ILE A 125 7.63 -0.73 -7.89
C ILE A 125 6.11 -0.66 -8.02
N VAL A 126 5.55 -1.78 -8.45
CA VAL A 126 4.12 -2.04 -8.51
C VAL A 126 3.79 -3.12 -7.50
N LEU A 127 2.96 -2.76 -6.53
CA LEU A 127 2.37 -3.65 -5.57
C LEU A 127 0.97 -4.03 -6.03
N ASN A 128 0.72 -5.32 -6.20
CA ASN A 128 -0.61 -5.83 -6.46
C ASN A 128 -1.07 -6.70 -5.29
N TYR A 129 -2.22 -6.37 -4.71
CA TYR A 129 -2.90 -7.22 -3.74
C TYR A 129 -4.10 -7.90 -4.41
N LYS A 130 -4.31 -9.19 -4.12
CA LYS A 130 -5.42 -9.99 -4.64
C LYS A 130 -5.96 -10.90 -3.55
N ASP A 131 -7.21 -10.68 -3.16
CA ASP A 131 -7.97 -11.58 -2.30
C ASP A 131 -9.42 -11.68 -2.80
N LYS A 132 -9.85 -12.88 -3.19
CA LYS A 132 -11.18 -13.15 -3.76
C LYS A 132 -11.53 -12.19 -4.92
N SER A 133 -12.54 -11.34 -4.74
CA SER A 133 -13.00 -10.34 -5.72
C SER A 133 -12.18 -9.06 -5.72
N ILE A 134 -11.30 -8.88 -4.74
CA ILE A 134 -10.59 -7.62 -4.53
C ILE A 134 -9.23 -7.70 -5.21
N LYS A 135 -8.95 -6.70 -6.05
CA LYS A 135 -7.68 -6.52 -6.76
C LYS A 135 -7.27 -5.06 -6.65
N ARG A 136 -6.14 -4.81 -6.00
CA ARG A 136 -5.58 -3.47 -5.87
C ARG A 136 -4.21 -3.41 -6.51
N LYS A 137 -3.98 -2.36 -7.30
CA LYS A 137 -2.68 -2.03 -7.87
C LYS A 137 -2.24 -0.67 -7.32
N THR A 138 -1.05 -0.63 -6.75
CA THR A 138 -0.45 0.60 -6.21
C THR A 138 0.96 0.72 -6.78
N VAL A 139 1.30 1.90 -7.29
CA VAL A 139 2.67 2.21 -7.70
C VAL A 139 3.31 2.99 -6.56
N LYS A 140 4.53 2.60 -6.18
CA LYS A 140 5.29 3.27 -5.13
C LYS A 140 6.67 3.62 -5.63
N ARG A 141 7.09 4.85 -5.37
CA ARG A 141 8.49 5.23 -5.43
C ARG A 141 9.15 4.81 -4.13
N CYS A 142 10.35 4.26 -4.26
CA CYS A 142 11.12 3.69 -3.17
C CYS A 142 12.53 4.26 -3.21
N GLN A 143 13.14 4.31 -2.03
CA GLN A 143 14.54 4.67 -1.86
C GLN A 143 15.20 3.64 -0.95
N ILE A 144 16.35 3.14 -1.37
CA ILE A 144 17.30 2.41 -0.53
C ILE A 144 18.47 3.36 -0.24
N LEU A 145 18.77 3.59 1.02
CA LEU A 145 19.92 4.37 1.43
C LEU A 145 21.15 3.49 1.55
N ASN A 146 22.30 4.07 1.24
CA ASN A 146 23.58 3.40 1.40
C ASN A 146 24.00 3.40 2.88
N PRO A 147 24.10 2.23 3.54
CA PRO A 147 24.46 2.16 4.96
C PRO A 147 25.84 2.74 5.25
N TYR A 148 26.79 2.61 4.33
CA TYR A 148 28.15 3.16 4.50
C TYR A 148 28.15 4.69 4.56
N LYS A 149 27.20 5.33 3.86
CA LYS A 149 27.01 6.79 3.88
C LYS A 149 26.17 7.26 5.05
N VAL A 150 25.14 6.50 5.43
CA VAL A 150 24.23 6.87 6.53
C VAL A 150 24.92 6.77 7.89
N PHE A 151 25.85 5.82 8.06
CA PHE A 151 26.50 5.53 9.34
C PHE A 151 27.99 5.90 9.35
N ASP A 152 28.49 6.64 8.34
CA ASP A 152 29.88 7.05 8.20
C ASP A 152 30.87 5.87 8.36
N ILE A 153 30.64 4.79 7.60
CA ILE A 153 31.47 3.57 7.62
C ILE A 153 32.37 3.60 6.39
N ASP A 154 33.68 3.64 6.61
CA ASP A 154 34.63 3.75 5.50
C ASP A 154 34.91 2.42 4.80
N ASN A 155 34.84 1.29 5.50
CA ASN A 155 35.18 -0.03 4.96
C ASN A 155 34.66 -1.21 5.82
N ASP A 156 34.80 -2.44 5.28
CA ASP A 156 34.37 -3.70 5.91
C ASP A 156 34.98 -3.96 7.30
N TYR A 157 36.16 -3.42 7.61
CA TYR A 157 36.77 -3.62 8.93
C TYR A 157 36.09 -2.79 10.03
N GLU A 158 35.42 -1.71 9.66
CA GLU A 158 34.65 -0.82 10.54
C GLU A 158 33.16 -1.14 10.54
N LYS A 159 32.79 -2.21 9.84
CA LYS A 159 31.41 -2.65 9.69
C LYS A 159 30.84 -3.08 11.04
N LEU A 160 29.75 -2.43 11.42
CA LEU A 160 29.03 -2.70 12.64
C LEU A 160 27.83 -3.60 12.33
N ASP A 161 27.47 -4.47 13.28
CA ASP A 161 26.19 -5.18 13.21
C ASP A 161 25.06 -4.15 13.39
N LEU A 162 24.27 -3.93 12.34
CA LEU A 162 23.17 -2.97 12.36
C LEU A 162 21.99 -3.54 13.13
N GLU A 163 21.41 -2.74 14.03
CA GLU A 163 20.18 -3.11 14.72
C GLU A 163 18.98 -3.08 13.76
N ASN A 164 17.90 -3.78 14.12
CA ASN A 164 16.66 -3.82 13.32
C ASN A 164 16.11 -2.42 12.98
N GLU A 165 16.20 -1.46 13.93
CA GLU A 165 15.72 -0.10 13.71
C GLU A 165 16.64 0.70 12.76
N GLU A 166 17.92 0.32 12.65
CA GLU A 166 18.87 0.91 11.72
C GLU A 166 18.62 0.40 10.30
N ILE A 167 18.43 -0.91 10.13
CA ILE A 167 18.05 -1.51 8.84
C ILE A 167 16.73 -0.91 8.32
N LYS A 168 15.74 -0.72 9.19
CA LYS A 168 14.45 -0.11 8.79
C LYS A 168 14.59 1.31 8.26
N LYS A 169 15.57 2.09 8.73
CA LYS A 169 15.82 3.46 8.25
C LYS A 169 16.38 3.48 6.83
N LEU A 170 16.99 2.39 6.37
CA LEU A 170 17.64 2.30 5.06
C LEU A 170 16.65 2.09 3.91
N PHE A 171 15.39 1.78 4.17
CA PHE A 171 14.36 1.68 3.12
C PHE A 171 13.20 2.62 3.40
N LYS A 172 12.82 3.41 2.38
CA LYS A 172 11.73 4.38 2.49
C LYS A 172 10.84 4.33 1.27
N TYR A 173 9.55 4.55 1.49
CA TYR A 173 8.64 4.96 0.43
C TYR A 173 8.74 6.47 0.27
N LEU A 174 8.79 6.93 -0.98
CA LEU A 174 8.73 8.35 -1.33
C LEU A 174 7.28 8.69 -1.67
N ASP A 175 6.82 9.85 -1.20
CA ASP A 175 5.50 10.41 -1.50
C ASP A 175 5.43 11.02 -2.92
#